data_AF-E1NTE8-F1
#
_entry.id   AF-E1NTE8-F1
#
_cell.length_a   1.000
_cell.length_b   1.000
_cell.length_c   1.000
_cell.angle_alpha   90.00
_cell.angle_beta   90.00
_cell.angle_gamma   90.00
#
_symmetry.space_group_name_H-M   'P 1'
#
loop_
_entity.id
_entity.type
_entity.pdbx_description
1 polymer ?
#
loop_
_entity_poly.entity_id
_entity_poly.type
_entity_poly.pdbx_seq_one_letter_code
_entity_poly.pdbx_strand_id
1 'polypeptide(L)'
;MIQEVIQASKNNSLLQTELVITGQRPATFVLESNIINLPFANYKKITNFRDEDSEYDINIYVEVISEYINISKFRIDLLAPVADIVAEPDQWIDKLVLIIKDKLTEVRNYNHG
;
A
#
# COMPACT_ATOMS: atom_id res chain seq x y z
N MET A 1 -10.57 -1.97 -3.58
CA MET A 1 -9.39 -2.07 -2.70
C MET A 1 -9.68 -1.76 -1.22
N ILE A 2 -10.30 -0.62 -0.84
CA ILE A 2 -10.61 -0.33 0.59
C ILE A 2 -11.65 -1.29 1.18
N GLN A 3 -12.65 -1.70 0.40
CA GLN A 3 -13.66 -2.65 0.90
C GLN A 3 -13.02 -4.00 1.26
N GLU A 4 -11.99 -4.41 0.54
CA GLU A 4 -11.23 -5.62 0.77
C GLU A 4 -10.42 -5.52 2.07
N VAL A 5 -9.90 -4.33 2.43
CA VAL A 5 -9.32 -4.04 3.76
C VAL A 5 -10.34 -4.31 4.86
N ILE A 6 -11.54 -3.74 4.71
CA ILE A 6 -12.61 -3.89 5.71
C ILE A 6 -13.01 -5.35 5.86
N GLN A 7 -13.12 -6.09 4.75
CA GLN A 7 -13.48 -7.52 4.80
C GLN A 7 -12.36 -8.37 5.43
N ALA A 8 -11.10 -8.10 5.12
CA ALA A 8 -9.98 -8.81 5.73
C ALA A 8 -9.92 -8.56 7.24
N SER A 9 -10.13 -7.31 7.67
CA SER A 9 -10.22 -6.94 9.09
C SER A 9 -11.35 -7.71 9.80
N LYS A 10 -12.56 -7.74 9.23
CA LYS A 10 -13.70 -8.48 9.80
C LYS A 10 -13.44 -9.99 9.94
N ASN A 11 -12.65 -10.55 9.02
CA ASN A 11 -12.31 -11.97 8.99
C ASN A 11 -10.99 -12.29 9.70
N ASN A 12 -10.40 -11.33 10.44
CA ASN A 12 -9.09 -11.46 11.09
C ASN A 12 -8.01 -12.03 10.15
N SER A 13 -8.00 -11.56 8.91
CA SER A 13 -7.15 -12.04 7.83
C SER A 13 -6.20 -10.93 7.35
N LEU A 14 -5.03 -11.34 6.85
CA LEU A 14 -4.13 -10.42 6.14
C LEU A 14 -4.70 -10.07 4.76
N LEU A 15 -4.39 -8.86 4.28
CA LEU A 15 -4.77 -8.39 2.96
C LEU A 15 -3.54 -8.12 2.09
N GLN A 16 -3.62 -8.55 0.84
CA GLN A 16 -2.92 -7.93 -0.28
C GLN A 16 -3.91 -7.79 -1.46
N THR A 17 -4.03 -6.61 -2.05
CA THR A 17 -4.84 -6.38 -3.25
C THR A 17 -4.14 -5.46 -4.22
N GLU A 18 -4.29 -5.72 -5.52
CA GLU A 18 -3.50 -5.08 -6.57
C GLU A 18 -4.39 -4.43 -7.63
N LEU A 19 -4.01 -3.24 -8.07
CA LEU A 19 -4.52 -2.56 -9.25
C LEU A 19 -3.38 -2.42 -10.26
N VAL A 20 -3.50 -3.13 -11.38
CA VAL A 20 -2.53 -3.11 -12.47
C VAL A 20 -3.02 -2.19 -13.58
N ILE A 21 -2.25 -1.14 -13.87
CA ILE A 21 -2.46 -0.23 -14.99
C ILE A 21 -1.48 -0.60 -16.11
N THR A 22 -2.02 -0.98 -17.25
CA THR A 22 -1.25 -1.35 -18.44
C THR A 22 -1.15 -0.18 -19.44
N GLY A 23 -0.21 -0.26 -20.39
CA GLY A 23 -0.01 0.75 -21.43
C GLY A 23 1.47 1.07 -21.65
N GLN A 24 1.76 2.24 -22.24
CA GLN A 24 3.15 2.65 -22.51
C GLN A 24 3.97 2.88 -21.24
N ARG A 25 3.33 3.37 -20.17
CA ARG A 25 3.94 3.60 -18.86
C ARG A 25 3.13 2.85 -17.80
N PRO A 26 3.37 1.53 -17.64
CA PRO A 26 2.61 0.72 -16.70
C PRO A 26 2.93 1.09 -15.25
N ALA A 27 1.96 0.88 -14.37
CA ALA A 27 2.10 1.04 -12.93
C ALA A 27 1.23 0.02 -12.19
N THR A 28 1.75 -0.56 -11.12
CA THR A 28 0.99 -1.41 -10.21
C THR A 28 0.87 -0.72 -8.86
N PHE A 29 -0.35 -0.67 -8.34
CA PHE A 29 -0.66 -0.19 -6.99
C PHE A 29 -1.05 -1.38 -6.13
N VAL A 30 -0.40 -1.54 -4.97
CA VAL A 30 -0.71 -2.61 -4.02
C VAL A 30 -1.18 -1.99 -2.72
N LEU A 31 -2.29 -2.49 -2.15
CA LEU A 31 -2.59 -2.30 -0.74
C LEU A 31 -2.23 -3.55 0.02
N GLU A 32 -1.43 -3.39 1.07
CA GLU A 32 -0.95 -4.50 1.90
C GLU A 32 -1.12 -4.18 3.39
N SER A 33 -1.62 -5.14 4.17
CA SER A 33 -1.69 -5.02 5.62
C SER A 33 -0.40 -5.46 6.28
N ASN A 34 0.25 -4.61 7.06
CA ASN A 34 1.53 -4.94 7.69
C ASN A 34 1.75 -4.18 9.00
N ILE A 35 2.67 -4.66 9.83
CA ILE A 35 3.04 -4.00 11.09
C ILE A 35 4.14 -2.95 10.89
N ILE A 36 4.86 -3.04 9.77
CA ILE A 36 5.95 -2.12 9.40
C ILE A 36 5.94 -1.84 7.90
N ASN A 37 6.67 -0.80 7.49
CA ASN A 37 6.84 -0.39 6.11
C ASN A 37 7.77 -1.33 5.34
N LEU A 38 7.35 -2.58 5.14
CA LEU A 38 8.10 -3.61 4.44
C LEU A 38 7.14 -4.55 3.69
N PRO A 39 7.30 -4.73 2.36
CA PRO A 39 6.43 -5.59 1.58
C PRO A 39 6.42 -7.05 2.08
N PHE A 40 5.32 -7.77 1.87
CA PHE A 40 5.22 -9.20 2.15
C PHE A 40 6.26 -10.01 1.41
N ALA A 41 6.70 -9.57 0.23
CA ALA A 41 7.83 -10.19 -0.48
C ALA A 41 9.11 -10.30 0.37
N ASN A 42 9.25 -9.44 1.40
CA ASN A 42 10.36 -9.40 2.33
C ASN A 42 10.00 -9.87 3.76
N TYR A 43 8.90 -10.61 3.95
CA TYR A 43 8.38 -11.00 5.27
C TYR A 43 9.42 -11.64 6.20
N LYS A 44 10.41 -12.36 5.66
CA LYS A 44 11.49 -12.99 6.44
C LYS A 44 12.32 -12.00 7.25
N LYS A 45 12.33 -10.71 6.88
CA LYS A 45 13.04 -9.67 7.63
C LYS A 45 12.19 -9.10 8.77
N ILE A 46 10.87 -9.30 8.77
CA ILE A 46 9.96 -8.78 9.81
C ILE A 46 10.34 -9.34 11.18
N THR A 47 10.79 -10.60 11.26
CA THR A 47 11.22 -11.23 12.51
C THR A 47 12.36 -10.49 13.21
N ASN A 48 13.14 -9.69 12.48
CA ASN A 48 14.23 -8.88 13.07
C ASN A 48 13.71 -7.61 13.78
N PHE A 49 12.43 -7.29 13.62
CA PHE A 49 11.80 -6.08 14.14
C PHE A 49 10.68 -6.40 15.13
N ARG A 50 10.61 -7.65 15.61
CA ARG A 50 9.60 -8.09 16.58
C ARG A 50 10.24 -8.38 17.92
N ASP A 51 9.73 -7.70 18.94
CA ASP A 51 9.81 -8.11 20.34
C ASP A 51 8.67 -9.09 20.66
N GLU A 52 8.97 -10.17 21.39
CA GLU A 52 8.03 -11.29 21.66
C GLU A 52 6.81 -10.88 22.49
N ASP A 53 6.93 -9.84 23.33
CA ASP A 53 5.89 -9.38 24.25
C ASP A 53 5.11 -8.14 23.75
N SER A 54 5.30 -7.72 22.50
CA SER A 54 4.66 -6.52 21.96
C SER A 54 3.46 -6.82 21.07
N GLU A 55 2.35 -6.10 21.30
CA GLU A 55 1.25 -5.98 20.33
C GLU A 55 1.59 -4.88 19.32
N TYR A 56 1.30 -5.14 18.05
CA TYR A 56 1.60 -4.21 16.95
C TYR A 56 0.30 -3.79 16.27
N ASP A 57 0.19 -2.49 16.00
CA ASP A 57 -0.87 -1.97 15.16
C ASP A 57 -0.71 -2.48 13.72
N ILE A 58 -1.81 -2.99 13.17
CA ILE A 58 -1.86 -3.37 11.75
C ILE A 58 -2.19 -2.13 10.94
N ASN A 59 -1.31 -1.82 10.00
CA ASN A 59 -1.40 -0.68 9.11
C ASN A 59 -1.65 -1.15 7.67
N ILE A 60 -2.22 -0.28 6.84
CA ILE A 60 -2.28 -0.46 5.40
C ILE A 60 -1.22 0.41 4.74
N TYR A 61 -0.38 -0.21 3.92
CA TYR A 61 0.61 0.45 3.09
C TYR A 61 0.16 0.45 1.63
N VAL A 62 0.50 1.52 0.91
CA VAL A 62 0.34 1.64 -0.54
C VAL A 62 1.70 1.47 -1.20
N GLU A 63 1.86 0.41 -1.97
CA GLU A 63 3.03 0.22 -2.82
C GLU A 63 2.74 0.69 -4.23
N VAL A 64 3.72 1.34 -4.87
CA VAL A 64 3.68 1.79 -6.25
C VAL A 64 4.90 1.25 -6.97
N ILE A 65 4.66 0.39 -7.95
CA ILE A 65 5.69 -0.26 -8.76
C ILE A 65 5.58 0.28 -10.18
N SER A 66 6.62 0.96 -10.66
CA SER A 66 6.69 1.45 -12.03
C SER A 66 8.12 1.84 -12.40
N GLU A 67 8.51 1.59 -13.65
CA GLU A 67 9.75 2.11 -14.23
C GLU A 67 9.82 3.65 -14.25
N TYR A 68 8.68 4.32 -14.06
CA TYR A 68 8.52 5.77 -14.25
C TYR A 68 8.15 6.50 -12.96
N ILE A 69 8.42 5.94 -11.78
CA ILE A 69 8.10 6.58 -10.50
C ILE A 69 9.32 7.23 -9.84
N ASN A 70 10.44 6.51 -9.79
CA ASN A 70 11.71 6.93 -9.21
C ASN A 70 12.83 5.95 -9.63
N ILE A 71 14.06 6.20 -9.19
CA ILE A 71 15.23 5.37 -9.51
C ILE A 71 15.08 3.92 -9.03
N SER A 72 14.47 3.69 -7.86
CA SER A 72 14.23 2.35 -7.32
C SER A 72 13.08 1.62 -8.00
N LYS A 73 12.30 2.31 -8.85
CA LYS A 73 11.11 1.80 -9.54
C LYS A 73 10.02 1.32 -8.57
N PHE A 74 10.13 1.77 -7.32
CA PHE A 74 9.35 1.28 -6.19
C PHE A 74 9.19 2.41 -5.18
N ARG A 75 7.97 2.57 -4.68
CA ARG A 75 7.64 3.46 -3.58
C ARG A 75 6.66 2.76 -2.66
N ILE A 76 6.79 2.98 -1.36
CA ILE A 76 5.85 2.49 -0.36
C ILE A 76 5.54 3.63 0.60
N ASP A 77 4.25 3.88 0.81
CA ASP A 77 3.74 4.94 1.67
C ASP A 77 2.72 4.33 2.66
N LEU A 78 2.67 4.83 3.90
CA LEU A 78 1.61 4.46 4.85
C LEU A 78 0.30 5.12 4.41
N LEU A 79 -0.77 4.34 4.30
CA LEU A 79 -2.13 4.88 4.12
C LEU A 79 -2.71 5.28 5.47
N ALA A 80 -2.94 4.30 6.35
CA ALA A 80 -3.47 4.48 7.70
C ALA A 80 -3.41 3.16 8.50
N PRO A 81 -3.61 3.21 9.84
CA PRO A 81 -4.02 2.06 10.62
C PRO A 81 -5.31 1.42 10.09
N VAL A 82 -5.42 0.09 10.20
CA VAL A 82 -6.63 -0.64 9.80
C VAL A 82 -7.85 -0.18 10.59
N ALA A 83 -7.69 0.14 11.88
CA ALA A 83 -8.76 0.63 12.74
C ALA A 83 -9.39 1.93 12.19
N ASP A 84 -8.55 2.87 11.74
CA ASP A 84 -8.99 4.16 11.19
C ASP A 84 -9.74 3.96 9.86
N ILE A 85 -9.31 2.99 9.05
CA ILE A 85 -9.98 2.65 7.78
C ILE A 85 -11.37 2.06 8.02
N VAL A 86 -11.51 1.21 9.03
CA VAL A 86 -12.79 0.61 9.39
C VAL A 86 -13.75 1.65 9.99
N ALA A 87 -13.22 2.61 10.76
CA ALA A 87 -14.01 3.67 11.37
C ALA A 87 -14.58 4.66 10.34
N GLU A 88 -13.77 5.10 9.37
CA GLU A 88 -14.14 6.17 8.43
C GLU A 88 -13.78 5.80 6.96
N PRO A 89 -14.39 4.76 6.38
CA PRO A 89 -13.93 4.18 5.11
C PRO A 89 -13.99 5.14 3.92
N ASP A 90 -14.99 6.02 3.87
CA ASP A 90 -15.18 6.95 2.75
C ASP A 90 -14.02 7.95 2.63
N GLN A 91 -13.50 8.45 3.75
CA GLN A 91 -12.32 9.32 3.78
C GLN A 91 -11.10 8.62 3.14
N TRP A 92 -10.90 7.35 3.46
CA TRP A 92 -9.74 6.59 2.98
C TRP A 92 -9.90 6.14 1.53
N ILE A 93 -11.13 5.96 1.06
CA ILE A 93 -11.43 5.81 -0.37
C ILE A 93 -10.98 7.06 -1.13
N ASP A 94 -11.41 8.24 -0.69
CA ASP A 94 -11.04 9.50 -1.35
C ASP A 94 -9.52 9.74 -1.31
N LYS A 95 -8.89 9.44 -0.18
CA LYS A 95 -7.43 9.53 -0.03
C LYS A 95 -6.70 8.60 -0.99
N LEU A 96 -7.12 7.34 -1.09
CA LEU A 96 -6.53 6.37 -2.01
C LEU A 96 -6.68 6.81 -3.47
N VAL A 97 -7.86 7.31 -3.84
CA VAL A 97 -8.11 7.84 -5.19
C VAL A 97 -7.17 9.00 -5.51
N LEU A 98 -6.93 9.90 -4.56
CA LEU A 98 -5.99 11.00 -4.73
C LEU A 98 -4.56 10.49 -4.91
N ILE A 99 -4.10 9.56 -4.07
CA ILE A 99 -2.76 8.94 -4.17
C ILE A 99 -2.57 8.31 -5.55
N ILE A 100 -3.52 7.51 -6.03
CA ILE A 100 -3.43 6.85 -7.34
C ILE A 100 -3.37 7.91 -8.45
N LYS A 101 -4.21 8.95 -8.41
CA LYS A 101 -4.20 10.03 -9.42
C LYS A 101 -2.88 10.79 -9.45
N ASP A 102 -2.35 11.13 -8.29
CA ASP A 102 -1.08 11.87 -8.17
C ASP A 102 0.07 11.02 -8.73
N LYS A 103 0.13 9.74 -8.36
CA LYS A 103 1.19 8.82 -8.81
C LYS A 103 1.10 8.49 -10.29
N LEU A 104 -0.10 8.35 -10.84
CA LEU A 104 -0.29 8.22 -12.28
C LEU A 104 0.16 9.49 -13.02
N THR A 105 -0.06 10.66 -12.44
CA THR A 105 0.41 11.92 -13.00
C THR A 105 1.93 12.00 -13.01
N GLU A 106 2.59 11.59 -11.91
CA GLU A 106 4.05 11.44 -11.83
C GLU A 106 4.57 10.48 -12.91
N VAL A 107 4.01 9.27 -13.00
CA VAL A 107 4.37 8.25 -14.01
C VAL A 107 4.22 8.79 -15.43
N ARG A 108 3.13 9.49 -15.72
CA ARG A 108 2.87 10.07 -17.05
C ARG A 108 3.85 11.19 -17.40
N ASN A 109 4.23 12.00 -16.42
CA ASN A 109 5.08 13.18 -16.62
C ASN A 109 6.56 12.88 -16.34
N TYR A 110 6.91 11.63 -16.03
CA TYR A 110 8.27 11.23 -15.72
C TYR A 110 9.22 11.62 -16.86
N ASN A 111 10.21 12.43 -16.54
CA ASN A 111 11.31 12.81 -17.40
C ASN A 111 12.57 12.19 -16.82
N HIS A 112 13.32 11.47 -17.64
CA HIS A 112 14.63 10.98 -17.23
C HIS A 112 15.53 12.20 -17.08
N GLY A 113 15.88 12.55 -15.85
CA GLY A 113 16.97 13.48 -15.53
C GLY A 113 18.31 12.82 -15.75
#